data_AF-A0A249P5J6-F1
#
_entry.id   AF-A0A249P5J6-F1
#
_cell.length_a   1.000
_cell.length_b   1.000
_cell.length_c   1.000
_cell.angle_alpha   90.00
_cell.angle_beta   90.00
_cell.angle_gamma   90.00
#
_symmetry.space_group_name_H-M   'P 1'
#
loop_
_entity.id
_entity.type
_entity.pdbx_description
1 polymer ?
#
loop_
_entity_poly.entity_id
_entity_poly.type
_entity_poly.pdbx_seq_one_letter_code
_entity_poly.pdbx_strand_id
1 'polypeptide(L)'
;MLEACRQIASDHGLVIESAGWRGLEPGFSFEPAFRISIPAPDGKPLNLDKEMFAVLAEQYGLEAADFEREFIAGGERFRITGIDPRRPKYPISVERIPDHRGFKFTADNVAMLLKAQAKP
;
A
#
# COMPACT_ATOMS: atom_id res chain seq x y z
N MET A 1 -26.76 -7.88 -6.66
CA MET A 1 -26.18 -7.87 -5.29
C MET A 1 -25.06 -6.85 -5.15
N LEU A 2 -23.93 -6.96 -5.86
CA LEU A 2 -22.84 -5.96 -5.82
C LEU A 2 -23.33 -4.52 -6.08
N GLU A 3 -24.22 -4.32 -7.06
CA GLU A 3 -24.80 -2.99 -7.33
C GLU A 3 -25.62 -2.45 -6.15
N ALA A 4 -26.41 -3.30 -5.49
CA ALA A 4 -27.16 -2.91 -4.29
C ALA A 4 -26.20 -2.55 -3.13
N CYS A 5 -25.14 -3.34 -2.93
CA CYS A 5 -24.11 -3.03 -1.93
C CYS A 5 -23.37 -1.72 -2.24
N ARG A 6 -23.12 -1.43 -3.53
CA ARG A 6 -22.50 -0.17 -3.99
C ARG A 6 -23.40 1.02 -3.70
N GLN A 7 -24.70 0.90 -3.94
CA GLN A 7 -25.65 1.97 -3.64
C GLN A 7 -25.66 2.29 -2.14
N ILE A 8 -25.80 1.27 -1.29
CA ILE A 8 -25.78 1.45 0.17
C ILE A 8 -24.47 2.09 0.63
N ALA A 9 -23.32 1.63 0.14
CA ALA A 9 -22.04 2.23 0.49
C ALA A 9 -21.98 3.71 0.09
N SER A 10 -22.41 4.04 -1.13
CA SER A 10 -22.46 5.41 -1.63
C SER A 10 -23.38 6.31 -0.80
N ASP A 11 -24.56 5.83 -0.41
CA ASP A 11 -25.53 6.58 0.41
C ASP A 11 -24.94 6.95 1.78
N HIS A 12 -23.97 6.17 2.25
CA HIS A 12 -23.23 6.40 3.49
C HIS A 12 -21.84 7.03 3.29
N GLY A 13 -21.51 7.50 2.09
CA GLY A 13 -20.22 8.15 1.79
C GLY A 13 -19.02 7.20 1.83
N LEU A 14 -19.24 5.91 1.58
CA LEU A 14 -18.22 4.86 1.54
C LEU A 14 -18.01 4.37 0.12
N VAL A 15 -16.85 3.77 -0.13
CA VAL A 15 -16.52 3.13 -1.41
C VAL A 15 -16.38 1.63 -1.25
N ILE A 16 -16.88 0.90 -2.24
CA ILE A 16 -16.83 -0.57 -2.27
C ILE A 16 -15.92 -1.05 -3.39
N GLU A 17 -15.01 -1.97 -3.07
CA GLU A 17 -14.19 -2.70 -4.02
C GLU A 17 -14.56 -4.18 -4.01
N SER A 18 -14.68 -4.81 -5.18
CA SER A 18 -14.88 -6.25 -5.28
C SER A 18 -13.59 -6.98 -4.87
N ALA A 19 -13.67 -7.85 -3.87
CA ALA A 19 -12.56 -8.65 -3.37
C ALA A 19 -12.64 -10.13 -3.81
N GLY A 20 -13.42 -10.41 -4.86
CA GLY A 20 -13.58 -11.75 -5.44
C GLY A 20 -14.66 -12.58 -4.77
N TRP A 21 -14.51 -13.91 -4.85
CA TRP A 21 -15.44 -14.89 -4.31
C TRP A 21 -14.75 -15.74 -3.25
N ARG A 22 -15.45 -16.03 -2.14
CA ARG A 22 -15.02 -17.00 -1.13
C ARG A 22 -15.92 -18.24 -1.21
N GLY A 23 -15.41 -19.37 -0.72
CA GLY A 23 -16.22 -20.57 -0.47
C GLY A 23 -17.01 -21.07 -1.69
N LEU A 24 -16.34 -21.31 -2.83
CA LEU A 24 -16.96 -21.96 -3.99
C LEU A 24 -17.13 -23.45 -3.70
N GLU A 25 -18.16 -23.81 -2.92
CA GLU A 25 -18.64 -25.20 -2.89
C GLU A 25 -19.49 -25.46 -4.14
N PRO A 26 -19.27 -26.59 -4.86
CA PRO A 26 -20.11 -26.94 -6.00
C PRO A 26 -21.53 -27.26 -5.50
N GLY A 27 -22.49 -26.39 -5.80
CA GLY A 27 -23.89 -26.73 -5.56
C GLY A 27 -24.84 -25.54 -5.57
N PHE A 28 -24.80 -24.68 -4.54
CA PHE A 28 -25.96 -23.81 -4.25
C PHE A 28 -25.67 -22.49 -3.53
N SER A 29 -24.41 -22.15 -3.24
CA SER A 29 -24.06 -20.91 -2.54
C SER A 29 -22.87 -20.20 -3.20
N PHE A 30 -22.90 -18.88 -3.18
CA PHE A 30 -21.77 -18.04 -3.53
C PHE A 30 -21.59 -16.98 -2.44
N GLU A 31 -20.35 -16.77 -2.00
CA GLU A 31 -20.02 -15.72 -1.03
C GLU A 31 -19.22 -14.62 -1.72
N PRO A 32 -19.85 -13.51 -2.12
CA PRO A 32 -19.11 -12.39 -2.69
C PRO A 32 -18.37 -11.67 -1.57
N ALA A 33 -17.07 -11.46 -1.75
CA ALA A 33 -16.27 -10.67 -0.85
C ALA A 33 -16.23 -9.22 -1.34
N PHE A 34 -16.53 -8.28 -0.45
CA PHE A 34 -16.38 -6.85 -0.70
C PHE A 34 -15.45 -6.24 0.33
N ARG A 35 -14.65 -5.25 -0.09
CA ARG A 35 -13.93 -4.36 0.81
C ARG A 35 -14.66 -3.02 0.82
N ILE A 36 -14.99 -2.53 2.02
CA ILE A 36 -15.61 -1.22 2.22
C ILE A 36 -14.56 -0.31 2.84
N SER A 37 -14.38 0.88 2.27
CA SER A 37 -13.35 1.84 2.66
C SER A 37 -13.90 3.25 2.72
N ILE A 38 -13.23 4.12 3.49
CA ILE A 38 -13.45 5.57 3.44
C ILE A 38 -12.83 6.09 2.14
N PRO A 39 -13.54 6.93 1.36
CA PRO A 39 -12.97 7.54 0.17
C PRO A 39 -11.95 8.63 0.53
N ALA A 40 -10.85 8.68 -0.21
CA ALA A 40 -10.03 9.88 -0.32
C ALA A 40 -10.75 10.95 -1.18
N PRO A 41 -10.27 12.21 -1.22
CA PRO A 41 -10.90 13.28 -2.02
C PRO A 41 -11.04 12.97 -3.52
N ASP A 42 -10.25 12.03 -4.05
CA ASP A 42 -10.31 11.56 -5.44
C ASP A 42 -11.38 10.47 -5.67
N GLY A 43 -12.14 10.10 -4.64
CA GLY A 43 -13.18 9.07 -4.68
C GLY A 43 -12.66 7.64 -4.68
N LYS A 44 -11.34 7.43 -4.56
CA LYS A 44 -10.74 6.10 -4.41
C LYS A 44 -10.66 5.70 -2.94
N PRO A 45 -10.51 4.42 -2.61
CA PRO A 45 -10.23 3.99 -1.25
C PRO A 45 -9.02 4.73 -0.66
N LEU A 46 -9.19 5.27 0.55
CA LEU A 46 -8.12 5.91 1.28
C LEU A 46 -6.99 4.91 1.56
N ASN A 47 -5.80 5.20 1.04
CA ASN A 47 -4.59 4.45 1.35
C ASN A 47 -3.87 5.13 2.53
N LEU A 48 -4.14 4.65 3.74
CA LEU A 48 -3.53 5.19 4.96
C LEU A 48 -2.01 5.10 4.96
N ASP A 49 -1.44 4.05 4.38
CA ASP A 49 0.03 3.89 4.30
C ASP A 49 0.64 4.97 3.42
N LYS A 50 -0.01 5.32 2.30
CA LYS A 50 0.40 6.41 1.42
C LYS A 50 0.33 7.78 2.10
N GLU A 51 -0.78 8.08 2.76
CA GLU A 51 -0.97 9.35 3.47
C GLU A 51 0.04 9.49 4.62
N MET A 52 0.20 8.44 5.42
CA MET A 52 1.18 8.42 6.51
C MET A 52 2.61 8.56 5.98
N PHE A 53 2.93 7.89 4.88
CA PHE A 53 4.20 8.03 4.22
C PHE A 53 4.46 9.47 3.80
N ALA A 54 3.51 10.13 3.13
CA ALA A 54 3.65 11.51 2.69
C ALA A 54 3.93 12.48 3.85
N VAL A 55 3.29 12.28 5.01
CA VAL A 55 3.50 13.09 6.21
C VAL A 55 4.89 12.87 6.84
N LEU A 56 5.38 11.63 6.82
CA LEU A 56 6.62 11.26 7.51
C LEU A 56 7.87 11.30 6.62
N ALA A 57 7.72 11.27 5.30
CA ALA A 57 8.82 11.06 4.36
C ALA A 57 10.01 12.01 4.59
N GLU A 58 9.74 13.32 4.70
CA GLU A 58 10.79 14.33 4.89
C GLU A 58 11.61 14.09 6.17
N GLN A 59 10.95 13.68 7.26
CA GLN A 59 11.63 13.40 8.55
C GLN A 59 12.60 12.23 8.46
N TYR A 60 12.38 11.31 7.51
CA TYR A 60 13.22 10.15 7.25
C TYR A 60 14.11 10.34 6.01
N GLY A 61 14.24 11.56 5.49
CA GLY A 61 15.11 11.86 4.35
C GLY A 61 14.63 11.31 3.00
N LEU A 62 13.31 11.05 2.89
CA LEU A 62 12.62 10.61 1.69
C LEU A 62 11.69 11.73 1.18
N GLU A 63 11.23 11.62 -0.06
CA GLU A 63 10.20 12.49 -0.62
C GLU A 63 8.84 11.79 -0.59
N ALA A 64 7.73 12.52 -0.46
CA ALA A 64 6.39 11.91 -0.52
C ALA A 64 6.15 11.13 -1.83
N ALA A 65 6.81 11.54 -2.92
CA ALA A 65 6.79 10.88 -4.22
C ALA A 65 7.57 9.54 -4.25
N ASP A 66 8.35 9.22 -3.20
CA ASP A 66 9.05 7.94 -3.08
C ASP A 66 8.12 6.79 -2.66
N PHE A 67 6.86 7.07 -2.31
CA PHE A 67 5.87 6.01 -2.08
C PHE A 67 5.73 5.16 -3.35
N GLU A 68 5.73 3.83 -3.21
CA GLU A 68 5.76 2.87 -4.34
C GLU A 68 6.98 2.95 -5.25
N ARG A 69 7.97 3.81 -4.95
CA ARG A 69 9.22 3.85 -5.70
C ARG A 69 10.01 2.56 -5.49
N GLU A 70 10.61 2.08 -6.58
CA GLU A 70 11.42 0.88 -6.59
C GLU A 70 12.90 1.22 -6.43
N PHE A 71 13.63 0.36 -5.72
CA PHE A 71 15.08 0.41 -5.61
C PHE A 71 15.68 -0.99 -5.56
N ILE A 72 17.00 -1.07 -5.69
CA ILE A 72 17.76 -2.32 -5.74
C ILE A 72 18.66 -2.36 -4.53
N ALA A 73 18.61 -3.46 -3.79
CA ALA A 73 19.50 -3.73 -2.66
C ALA A 73 19.96 -5.19 -2.71
N GLY A 74 21.27 -5.44 -2.65
CA GLY A 74 21.80 -6.81 -2.68
C GLY A 74 21.40 -7.62 -3.92
N GLY A 75 21.19 -6.96 -5.07
CA GLY A 75 20.78 -7.60 -6.33
C GLY A 75 19.27 -7.86 -6.46
N GLU A 76 18.48 -7.57 -5.44
CA GLU A 76 17.02 -7.76 -5.42
C GLU A 76 16.30 -6.42 -5.56
N ARG A 77 15.09 -6.44 -6.16
CA ARG A 77 14.26 -5.25 -6.37
C ARG A 77 13.17 -5.15 -5.30
N PHE A 78 13.10 -4.00 -4.65
CA PHE A 78 12.16 -3.69 -3.58
C PHE A 78 11.33 -2.47 -3.94
N ARG A 79 10.09 -2.42 -3.45
CA ARG A 79 9.15 -1.30 -3.54
C ARG A 79 8.86 -0.77 -2.15
N ILE A 80 8.87 0.54 -1.98
CA ILE A 80 8.51 1.16 -0.71
C ILE A 80 6.99 1.08 -0.50
N THR A 81 6.56 0.59 0.66
CA THR A 81 5.14 0.40 0.99
C THR A 81 4.67 1.21 2.19
N GLY A 82 5.57 1.82 2.97
CA GLY A 82 5.18 2.71 4.07
C GLY A 82 6.31 3.04 5.05
N ILE A 83 5.98 3.85 6.05
CA ILE A 83 6.85 4.22 7.17
C ILE A 83 6.14 3.89 8.49
N ASP A 84 6.82 3.18 9.39
CA ASP A 84 6.33 2.85 10.74
C ASP A 84 7.23 3.50 11.81
N PRO A 85 6.84 4.67 12.36
CA PRO A 85 7.67 5.42 13.30
C PRO A 85 7.88 4.69 14.64
N ARG A 86 7.08 3.66 14.93
CA ARG A 86 7.26 2.80 16.12
C ARG A 86 8.50 1.93 16.03
N ARG A 87 9.18 1.88 14.87
CA ARG A 87 10.37 1.07 14.60
C ARG A 87 11.58 1.98 14.41
N PRO A 88 12.25 2.42 15.49
CA PRO A 88 13.32 3.41 15.40
C PRO A 88 14.50 2.96 14.52
N LYS A 89 14.84 1.66 14.53
CA LYS A 89 15.97 1.13 13.74
C LYS A 89 15.62 0.88 12.28
N TYR A 90 14.42 0.38 11.99
CA TYR A 90 14.00 -0.01 10.64
C TYR A 90 12.59 0.54 10.34
N PRO A 91 12.46 1.85 10.16
CA PRO A 91 11.18 2.52 10.01
C PRO A 91 10.56 2.28 8.62
N ILE A 92 11.36 2.01 7.58
CA ILE A 92 10.84 1.87 6.22
C ILE A 92 10.35 0.45 5.98
N SER A 93 9.09 0.31 5.60
CA SER A 93 8.52 -0.95 5.15
C SER A 93 8.61 -1.03 3.63
N VAL A 94 9.08 -2.18 3.13
CA VAL A 94 9.22 -2.43 1.70
C VAL A 94 8.69 -3.82 1.34
N GLU A 95 8.35 -4.01 0.08
CA GLU A 95 7.96 -5.29 -0.49
C GLU A 95 8.97 -5.70 -1.56
N ARG A 96 9.42 -6.95 -1.54
CA ARG A 96 10.26 -7.51 -2.59
C ARG A 96 9.40 -7.91 -3.81
N ILE A 97 9.75 -7.41 -4.99
CA ILE A 97 8.89 -7.55 -6.19
C ILE A 97 8.67 -9.01 -6.63
N PRO A 98 9.69 -9.89 -6.69
CA PRO A 98 9.49 -11.26 -7.16
C PRO A 98 8.50 -12.12 -6.36
N ASP A 99 8.47 -11.99 -5.03
CA ASP A 99 7.70 -12.88 -4.15
C ASP A 99 6.73 -12.15 -3.20
N HIS A 100 6.57 -10.83 -3.38
CA HIS A 100 5.73 -9.96 -2.56
C HIS A 100 6.02 -10.04 -1.06
N ARG A 101 7.24 -10.44 -0.68
CA ARG A 101 7.60 -10.60 0.72
C ARG A 101 7.96 -9.26 1.34
N GLY A 102 7.41 -8.97 2.51
CA GLY A 102 7.68 -7.76 3.26
C GLY A 102 9.04 -7.77 3.96
N PHE A 103 9.79 -6.68 3.81
CA PHE A 103 11.07 -6.43 4.48
C PHE A 103 11.09 -5.05 5.15
N LYS A 104 12.10 -4.82 5.99
CA LYS A 104 12.26 -3.58 6.73
C LYS A 104 13.66 -3.03 6.51
N PHE A 105 13.75 -1.73 6.24
CA PHE A 105 15.00 -1.05 5.96
C PHE A 105 15.21 0.15 6.88
N THR A 106 16.47 0.54 7.05
CA THR A 106 16.82 1.82 7.67
C THR A 106 16.49 2.94 6.67
N ALA A 107 16.07 4.09 7.19
CA ALA A 107 15.78 5.27 6.36
C ALA A 107 16.99 5.72 5.54
N ASP A 108 18.15 5.85 6.20
CA ASP A 108 19.40 6.28 5.56
C ASP A 108 19.82 5.38 4.39
N ASN A 109 19.67 4.06 4.53
CA ASN A 109 20.05 3.12 3.48
C ASN A 109 19.16 3.27 2.26
N VAL A 110 17.84 3.42 2.46
CA VAL A 110 16.90 3.62 1.35
C VAL A 110 17.16 4.95 0.65
N ALA A 111 17.30 6.03 1.40
CA ALA A 111 17.59 7.36 0.84
C ALA A 111 18.91 7.35 0.03
N MET A 112 19.94 6.66 0.54
CA MET A 112 21.21 6.48 -0.18
C MET A 112 21.04 5.70 -1.48
N LEU A 113 20.32 4.56 -1.46
CA LEU A 113 20.11 3.71 -2.63
C LEU A 113 19.28 4.42 -3.71
N LEU A 114 18.24 5.16 -3.32
CA LEU A 114 17.44 5.96 -4.25
C LEU A 114 18.27 7.05 -4.94
N LYS A 115 19.14 7.74 -4.19
CA LYS A 115 20.05 8.75 -4.74
C LYS A 115 21.09 8.15 -5.67
N ALA A 116 21.64 6.98 -5.33
CA ALA A 116 22.61 6.28 -6.16
C ALA A 116 22.01 5.88 -7.52
N GLN A 117 20.71 5.55 -7.57
CA GLN A 117 20.00 5.22 -8.80
C GLN A 117 19.57 6.43 -9.62
N ALA A 118 19.43 7.60 -8.99
CA ALA A 118 19.09 8.84 -9.68
C ALA A 118 20.28 9.48 -10.41
N LYS A 119 21.52 9.01 -10.14
CA LYS A 119 22.72 9.53 -10.78
C LYS A 119 22.99 8.77 -12.09
N PRO A 120 23.04 9.45 -13.25
CA PRO A 120 23.30 8.83 -14.55
C PRO A 120 24.72 8.29 -14.69
#